data_AF-A0A3Q7HK33-F1
#
_entry.id   AF-A0A3Q7HK33-F1
#
_cell.length_a   1.000
_cell.length_b   1.000
_cell.length_c   1.000
_cell.angle_alpha   90.00
_cell.angle_beta   90.00
_cell.angle_gamma   90.00
#
_symmetry.space_group_name_H-M   'P 1'
#
loop_
_entity.id
_entity.type
_entity.pdbx_description
1 polymer ?
#
loop_
_entity_poly.entity_id
_entity_poly.type
_entity_poly.pdbx_seq_one_letter_code
_entity_poly.pdbx_strand_id
1 'polypeptide(L)' 'MSTSHKAHCLILPYPLQGHINPMLQFSKRLRSKRVEITIVTSKVVSIEAII' A
#
# COMPACT_ATOMS: atom_id res chain seq x y z
N MET A 1 31.02 -5.09 -7.35
CA MET A 1 29.85 -4.22 -7.53
C MET A 1 29.15 -4.12 -6.19
N SER A 2 29.22 -2.98 -5.51
CA SER A 2 28.44 -2.77 -4.29
C SER A 2 26.97 -2.67 -4.70
N THR A 3 26.15 -3.63 -4.27
CA THR A 3 24.71 -3.56 -4.45
C THR A 3 24.19 -2.44 -3.58
N SER A 4 23.90 -1.28 -4.17
CA SER A 4 23.18 -0.20 -3.48
C SER A 4 21.81 -0.76 -3.08
N HIS A 5 21.62 -1.06 -1.80
CA HIS A 5 20.36 -1.57 -1.28
C HIS A 5 19.32 -0.46 -1.38
N LYS A 6 18.50 -0.51 -2.42
CA LYS A 6 17.37 0.38 -2.60
C LYS A 6 16.25 -0.04 -1.66
N ALA A 7 15.72 0.91 -0.89
CA ALA A 7 14.59 0.63 -0.01
C ALA A 7 13.37 0.14 -0.81
N HIS A 8 12.82 -1.00 -0.41
CA HIS A 8 11.61 -1.59 -0.98
C HIS A 8 10.59 -1.85 0.13
N CYS A 9 9.44 -1.19 0.06
CA CYS A 9 8.37 -1.31 1.04
C CYS A 9 7.21 -2.16 0.51
N LEU A 10 6.74 -3.10 1.33
CA LEU A 10 5.48 -3.80 1.13
C LEU A 10 4.38 -3.07 1.90
N ILE A 11 3.30 -2.70 1.23
CA ILE A 11 2.16 -1.98 1.80
C ILE A 11 0.95 -2.90 1.78
N LEU A 12 0.36 -3.12 2.95
CA LEU A 12 -0.78 -4.02 3.19
C LEU A 12 -1.93 -3.20 3.79
N PRO A 13 -2.76 -2.54 2.96
CA PRO A 13 -3.91 -1.78 3.44
C PRO A 13 -4.94 -2.72 4.07
N TYR A 14 -5.55 -2.28 5.17
CA TYR A 14 -6.73 -2.95 5.72
C TYR A 14 -7.90 -2.85 4.72
N PRO A 15 -8.72 -3.91 4.52
CA PRO A 15 -9.75 -3.99 3.48
C PRO A 15 -11.04 -3.19 3.80
N LEU A 16 -10.88 -1.94 4.21
CA LEU A 16 -11.94 -0.95 4.34
C LEU A 16 -11.59 0.26 3.47
N GLN A 17 -12.60 0.85 2.82
CA GLN A 17 -12.41 2.01 1.92
C GLN A 17 -11.68 3.18 2.60
N GLY A 18 -11.95 3.39 3.90
CA GLY A 18 -11.27 4.40 4.72
C GLY A 18 -9.76 4.19 4.87
N HIS A 19 -9.23 2.99 4.63
CA HIS A 19 -7.80 2.69 4.74
C HIS A 19 -7.10 2.57 3.39
N ILE A 20 -7.77 2.05 2.34
CA ILE A 20 -7.15 1.85 1.02
C ILE A 20 -6.74 3.18 0.38
N ASN A 21 -7.63 4.17 0.35
CA ASN A 21 -7.36 5.44 -0.32
C ASN A 21 -6.21 6.22 0.35
N PRO A 22 -6.17 6.36 1.70
CA PRO A 22 -5.00 6.92 2.38
C PRO A 22 -3.71 6.12 2.11
N MET A 23 -3.77 4.79 2.07
CA MET A 23 -2.59 3.96 1.78
C MET A 23 -2.07 4.14 0.35
N LEU A 24 -2.95 4.33 -0.64
CA LEU A 24 -2.54 4.69 -2.00
C LEU A 24 -1.87 6.06 -2.06
N GLN A 25 -2.40 7.07 -1.35
CA GLN A 25 -1.79 8.40 -1.30
C GLN A 25 -0.44 8.40 -0.57
N PHE A 26 -0.33 7.65 0.52
CA PHE A 26 0.95 7.42 1.21
C PHE A 26 1.98 6.75 0.27
N SER A 27 1.55 5.73 -0.48
CA SER A 27 2.39 5.04 -1.46
C SER A 27 2.95 6.00 -2.52
N LYS A 28 2.14 6.93 -3.03
CA LYS A 28 2.60 7.96 -3.98
C LYS A 28 3.70 8.84 -3.38
N ARG A 29 3.58 9.22 -2.10
CA ARG A 29 4.60 10.00 -1.37
C ARG A 29 5.90 9.22 -1.15
N LEU A 30 5.83 7.90 -0.95
CA LEU A 30 7.04 7.06 -0.87
C LEU A 30 7.72 6.93 -2.23
N ARG A 31 6.95 6.74 -3.31
CA ARG A 31 7.48 6.64 -4.67
C ARG A 31 8.18 7.93 -5.11
N SER A 32 7.68 9.11 -4.72
CA SER A 32 8.36 10.39 -5.00
C SER A 32 9.72 10.52 -4.30
N LYS A 33 9.95 9.79 -3.20
CA LYS A 33 11.24 9.67 -2.50
C LYS A 33 12.14 8.55 -3.06
N ARG A 34 11.84 8.02 -4.25
CA ARG A 34 12.58 6.94 -4.92
C ARG A 34 12.58 5.59 -4.18
N VAL A 35 11.63 5.41 -3.26
CA VAL A 35 11.39 4.13 -2.58
C VAL A 35 10.59 3.22 -3.51
N GLU A 36 11.05 1.99 -3.67
CA GLU A 36 10.29 0.98 -4.40
C GLU A 36 9.15 0.46 -3.54
N ILE A 37 7.99 0.23 -4.14
CA ILE A 37 6.78 -0.11 -3.39
C ILE A 37 5.99 -1.22 -4.08
N THR A 38 5.57 -2.21 -3.30
CA THR A 38 4.58 -3.21 -3.69
C THR A 38 3.35 -3.04 -2.80
N ILE A 39 2.18 -2.89 -3.39
CA ILE A 39 0.92 -2.74 -2.65
C ILE A 39 0.12 -4.03 -2.86
N VAL A 40 -0.24 -4.68 -1.76
CA VAL A 40 -1.06 -5.89 -1.77
C VAL A 40 -2.44 -5.53 -1.28
N THR A 41 -3.44 -5.61 -2.16
CA THR A 41 -4.83 -5.33 -1.82
C THR A 41 -5.53 -6.61 -1.37
N SER A 42 -5.99 -6.64 -0.12
CA SER A 42 -6.93 -7.66 0.35
C SER A 42 -8.35 -7.37 -0.18
N LYS A 43 -9.20 -8.40 -0.29
CA LYS A 43 -10.60 -8.23 -0.73
C LYS A 43 -11.31 -7.27 0.22
N VAL A 44 -11.88 -6.20 -0.31
CA VAL A 44 -12.70 -5.26 0.46
C VAL A 44 -13.82 -6.04 1.13
N VAL A 45 -13.97 -5.87 2.44
CA VAL A 45 -15.15 -6.39 3.14
C VAL A 45 -16.24 -5.34 2.99
N SER A 46 -17.17 -5.59 2.08
CA SER A 46 -18.40 -4.78 1.99
C SER A 46 -19.22 -5.03 3.24
N ILE A 47 -19.53 -3.97 3.98
CA ILE A 47 -20.32 -4.02 5.22
C ILE A 47 -21.77 -4.47 4.91
N GLU A 48 -22.21 -4.31 3.66
CA GLU A 48 -23.47 -4.84 3.11
C GLU A 48 -23.59 -6.37 3.18
N ALA A 49 -22.49 -7.11 3.38
CA ALA A 49 -22.53 -8.57 3.49
C ALA A 49 -22.82 -9.09 4.92
N ILE A 50 -23.06 -8.19 5.89
CA ILE A 50 -23.31 -8.52 7.31
C ILE A 50 -24.76 -8.20 7.75
N ILE A 51 -25.57 -7.64 6.85
CA ILE A 51 -27.01 -7.34 7.06
C ILE A 51 -27.82 -8.23 6.15
#